data_AF-A0A7C9D732-F1
#
_entry.id   AF-A0A7C9D732-F1
#
_cell.length_a   1.000
_cell.length_b   1.000
_cell.length_c   1.000
_cell.angle_alpha   90.00
_cell.angle_beta   90.00
_cell.angle_gamma   90.00
#
_symmetry.space_group_name_H-M   'P 1'
#
loop_
_entity.id
_entity.type
_entity.pdbx_description
1 polymer ?
#
loop_
_entity_poly.entity_id
_entity_poly.type
_entity_poly.pdbx_seq_one_letter_code
_entity_poly.pdbx_strand_id
1 'polypeptide(L)'
;FVFGQSGAGNNWAKGHYTEGAELIDSVLDVVRKEAENCDCLQGFQVCHSLGGGTGSGMGTLLISKIREEYPDRMMLTFSVFPSPKVSDTVVEPYNATLSVHQLVENADECMVLDNEALYDICFRTLKLATPTFGDLNHLISATMSGVT
;
A
#
# COMPACT_ATOMS: atom_id res chain seq x y z
N PHE A 1 14.25 -3.32 9.33
CA PHE A 1 13.61 -4.07 8.23
C PHE A 1 13.01 -5.34 8.78
N VAL A 2 11.78 -5.65 8.38
CA VAL A 2 11.07 -6.89 8.74
C VAL A 2 10.74 -7.61 7.43
N PHE A 3 10.94 -8.92 7.37
CA PHE A 3 10.63 -9.73 6.19
C PHE A 3 10.20 -11.15 6.61
N GLY A 4 9.28 -11.73 5.83
CA GLY A 4 8.84 -13.12 5.99
C GLY A 4 9.65 -14.10 5.17
N GLN A 5 9.54 -15.40 5.48
CA GLN A 5 10.11 -16.48 4.65
C GLN A 5 9.14 -16.95 3.55
N SER A 6 7.85 -16.64 3.70
CA SER A 6 6.77 -17.06 2.81
C SER A 6 6.07 -15.84 2.21
N GLY A 7 5.52 -16.00 1.01
CA GLY A 7 4.82 -14.94 0.29
C GLY A 7 3.32 -15.24 0.16
N ALA A 8 2.49 -14.21 0.09
CA ALA A 8 1.04 -14.36 -0.01
C ALA A 8 0.57 -14.97 -1.35
N GLY A 9 1.44 -15.07 -2.36
CA GLY A 9 1.14 -15.72 -3.65
C GLY A 9 -0.05 -15.10 -4.38
N ASN A 10 -0.12 -13.77 -4.43
CA ASN A 10 -1.24 -13.01 -5.02
C ASN A 10 -2.62 -13.29 -4.41
N ASN A 11 -2.68 -13.79 -3.18
CA ASN A 11 -3.94 -14.05 -2.48
C ASN A 11 -4.09 -13.13 -1.26
N TRP A 12 -5.09 -12.24 -1.29
CA TRP A 12 -5.41 -11.35 -0.18
C TRP A 12 -5.67 -12.11 1.12
N ALA A 13 -6.42 -13.22 1.09
CA ALA A 13 -6.78 -13.97 2.30
C ALA A 13 -5.56 -14.58 3.00
N LYS A 14 -4.56 -15.05 2.23
CA LYS A 14 -3.29 -15.50 2.81
C LYS A 14 -2.53 -14.35 3.45
N GLY A 15 -2.48 -13.20 2.78
CA GLY A 15 -1.82 -12.00 3.30
C GLY A 15 -2.51 -11.45 4.55
N HIS A 16 -3.84 -11.57 4.66
CA HIS A 16 -4.61 -10.97 5.75
C HIS A 16 -4.81 -11.92 6.95
N TYR A 17 -5.11 -13.19 6.70
CA TYR A 17 -5.52 -14.13 7.76
C TYR A 17 -4.45 -15.16 8.17
N THR A 18 -3.45 -15.43 7.32
CA THR A 18 -2.45 -16.48 7.62
C THR A 18 -1.05 -15.89 7.72
N GLU A 19 -0.38 -15.68 6.58
CA GLU A 19 1.04 -15.32 6.53
C GLU A 19 1.29 -13.93 7.14
N GLY A 20 0.41 -12.96 6.84
CA GLY A 20 0.56 -11.62 7.41
C GLY A 20 0.21 -11.56 8.89
N ALA A 21 -0.68 -12.43 9.37
CA ALA A 21 -1.03 -12.51 10.79
C ALA A 21 0.12 -13.07 11.65
N GLU A 22 0.98 -13.93 11.09
CA GLU A 22 2.20 -14.39 11.77
C GLU A 22 3.28 -13.29 11.87
N LEU A 23 3.30 -12.36 10.91
CA LEU A 23 4.32 -11.30 10.82
C LEU A 23 3.89 -9.99 11.48
N ILE A 24 2.60 -9.76 11.68
CA ILE A 24 2.06 -8.45 12.07
C ILE A 24 2.59 -7.97 13.41
N ASP A 25 2.71 -8.85 14.40
CA ASP A 25 3.18 -8.48 15.74
C ASP A 25 4.61 -7.91 15.70
N SER A 26 5.49 -8.53 14.90
CA SER A 26 6.86 -8.06 14.71
C SER A 26 6.91 -6.69 14.02
N VAL A 27 5.99 -6.41 13.11
CA VAL A 27 5.89 -5.10 12.46
C VAL A 27 5.34 -4.05 13.42
N LEU A 28 4.29 -4.38 14.20
CA LEU A 28 3.69 -3.47 15.17
C LEU A 28 4.67 -3.09 16.29
N ASP A 29 5.50 -4.02 16.77
CA ASP A 29 6.52 -3.70 17.77
C ASP A 29 7.54 -2.68 17.26
N VAL A 30 7.92 -2.76 15.98
CA VAL A 30 8.77 -1.74 15.35
C VAL A 30 8.03 -0.41 15.23
N VAL A 31 6.77 -0.42 14.79
CA VAL A 31 5.95 0.79 14.66
C VAL A 31 5.79 1.49 16.02
N ARG A 32 5.49 0.74 17.08
CA ARG A 32 5.38 1.28 18.45
C ARG A 32 6.67 1.94 18.90
N LYS A 33 7.81 1.27 18.71
CA LYS A 33 9.12 1.81 19.06
C LYS A 33 9.41 3.13 18.35
N GLU A 34 9.10 3.23 17.06
CA GLU A 34 9.30 4.47 16.30
C GLU A 34 8.30 5.56 16.71
N ALA A 35 7.06 5.19 17.05
CA ALA A 35 6.06 6.12 17.57
C ALA A 35 6.45 6.69 18.95
N GLU A 36 7.01 5.88 19.85
CA GLU A 36 7.52 6.31 21.16
C GLU A 36 8.75 7.22 21.07
N ASN A 37 9.54 7.08 20.00
CA ASN A 37 10.68 7.96 19.74
C ASN A 37 10.26 9.37 19.26
N CYS A 38 9.00 9.56 18.91
CA CYS A 38 8.47 10.83 18.43
C CYS A 38 7.81 11.62 19.58
N ASP A 39 8.16 12.90 19.73
CA ASP A 39 7.55 13.76 20.77
C ASP A 39 6.04 13.97 20.54
N CYS A 40 5.63 14.11 19.27
CA CYS A 40 4.23 14.25 18.87
C CYS A 40 3.98 13.65 17.49
N LEU A 41 3.52 12.40 17.47
CA LEU A 41 3.16 11.70 16.24
C LEU A 41 1.89 12.31 15.61
N GLN A 42 1.97 12.75 14.35
CA GLN A 42 0.83 13.33 13.64
C GLN A 42 -0.05 12.28 12.95
N GLY A 43 0.57 11.26 12.37
CA GLY A 43 -0.12 10.28 11.56
C GLY A 43 0.81 9.25 10.95
N PHE A 44 0.24 8.36 10.16
CA PHE A 44 0.93 7.30 9.44
C PHE A 44 0.70 7.43 7.95
N GLN A 45 1.73 7.10 7.18
CA GLN A 45 1.66 7.00 5.73
C GLN A 45 1.95 5.57 5.31
N VAL A 46 1.00 4.93 4.63
CA VAL A 46 1.12 3.54 4.20
C VAL A 46 1.14 3.46 2.69
N CYS A 47 2.24 2.97 2.12
CA CYS A 47 2.35 2.73 0.67
C CYS A 47 2.16 1.25 0.39
N HIS A 48 1.15 0.90 -0.42
CA HIS A 48 0.86 -0.50 -0.73
C HIS A 48 0.16 -0.66 -2.08
N SER A 49 0.21 -1.87 -2.65
CA SER A 49 -0.53 -2.22 -3.86
C SER A 49 -1.80 -2.99 -3.52
N LEU A 50 -2.89 -2.73 -4.23
CA LEU A 50 -4.16 -3.43 -4.04
C LEU A 50 -4.27 -4.69 -4.89
N GLY A 51 -3.51 -4.78 -5.99
CA GLY A 51 -3.51 -5.94 -6.88
C GLY A 51 -2.81 -7.17 -6.31
N GLY A 52 -1.73 -6.99 -5.54
CA GLY A 52 -0.89 -8.08 -5.04
C GLY A 52 -1.29 -8.55 -3.63
N GLY A 53 -1.21 -9.85 -3.37
CA GLY A 53 -1.72 -10.47 -2.13
C GLY A 53 -1.07 -9.97 -0.83
N THR A 54 0.22 -9.63 -0.85
CA THR A 54 0.92 -9.11 0.34
C THR A 54 0.58 -7.65 0.57
N GLY A 55 0.70 -6.80 -0.46
CA GLY A 55 0.38 -5.37 -0.36
C GLY A 55 -1.10 -5.14 -0.01
N SER A 56 -1.98 -5.97 -0.56
CA SER A 56 -3.41 -5.91 -0.34
C SER A 56 -3.77 -6.49 1.03
N GLY A 57 -3.40 -7.75 1.30
CA GLY A 57 -3.80 -8.48 2.50
C GLY A 57 -3.10 -8.01 3.77
N MET A 58 -1.76 -8.05 3.78
CA MET A 58 -0.98 -7.64 4.94
C MET A 58 -1.04 -6.12 5.16
N GLY A 59 -1.07 -5.34 4.07
CA GLY A 59 -1.19 -3.89 4.16
C GLY A 59 -2.49 -3.44 4.83
N THR A 60 -3.62 -4.06 4.46
CA THR A 60 -4.92 -3.75 5.08
C THR A 60 -5.02 -4.25 6.52
N LEU A 61 -4.41 -5.40 6.84
CA LEU A 61 -4.29 -5.86 8.23
C LEU A 61 -3.52 -4.85 9.09
N LEU A 62 -2.39 -4.36 8.59
CA LEU A 62 -1.55 -3.38 9.28
C LEU A 62 -2.30 -2.07 9.53
N ILE A 63 -3.00 -1.55 8.53
CA ILE A 63 -3.82 -0.35 8.64
C ILE A 63 -4.88 -0.51 9.74
N SER A 64 -5.61 -1.62 9.75
CA SER A 64 -6.62 -1.89 10.78
C SER A 64 -5.99 -1.94 12.19
N LYS A 65 -4.84 -2.59 12.36
CA LYS A 65 -4.17 -2.66 13.66
C LYS A 65 -3.59 -1.34 14.15
N ILE A 66 -3.02 -0.53 13.25
CA ILE A 66 -2.57 0.81 13.61
C ILE A 66 -3.76 1.68 14.01
N ARG A 67 -4.92 1.56 13.35
CA ARG A 67 -6.12 2.30 13.70
C ARG A 67 -6.67 1.90 15.07
N GLU A 68 -6.59 0.62 15.43
CA GLU A 68 -6.97 0.13 16.77
C GLU A 68 -6.09 0.75 17.88
N GLU A 69 -4.77 0.85 17.68
CA GLU A 69 -3.84 1.38 18.70
C GLU A 69 -3.77 2.91 18.72
N TYR A 70 -3.92 3.55 17.57
CA TYR A 70 -3.76 4.99 17.38
C TYR A 70 -5.00 5.61 16.69
N PRO A 71 -6.18 5.56 17.32
CA PRO A 71 -7.44 5.97 16.69
C PRO A 71 -7.46 7.45 16.28
N ASP A 72 -6.85 8.32 17.08
CA ASP A 72 -6.85 9.77 16.89
C ASP A 72 -5.77 10.28 15.91
N ARG A 73 -4.99 9.38 15.29
CA ARG A 73 -3.91 9.74 14.37
C ARG A 73 -4.39 9.64 12.93
N MET A 74 -3.93 10.57 12.09
CA MET A 74 -4.29 10.57 10.67
C MET A 74 -3.68 9.36 9.97
N MET A 75 -4.46 8.69 9.13
CA MET A 75 -4.00 7.56 8.31
C MET A 75 -4.17 7.87 6.83
N LEU A 76 -3.03 8.13 6.17
CA LEU A 76 -2.94 8.36 4.73
C LEU A 76 -2.41 7.11 4.02
N THR A 77 -3.10 6.68 2.96
CA THR A 77 -2.64 5.55 2.15
C THR A 77 -2.28 6.00 0.74
N PHE A 78 -1.12 5.56 0.25
CA PHE A 78 -0.75 5.63 -1.15
C PHE A 78 -0.97 4.25 -1.76
N SER A 79 -2.06 4.14 -2.50
CA SER A 79 -2.65 2.87 -2.91
C SER A 79 -2.52 2.71 -4.41
N VAL A 80 -1.69 1.76 -4.86
CA VAL A 80 -1.55 1.44 -6.28
C VAL A 80 -2.69 0.53 -6.72
N PHE A 81 -3.55 1.04 -7.58
CA PHE A 81 -4.72 0.35 -8.10
C PHE A 81 -4.36 -0.53 -9.30
N PRO A 82 -5.10 -1.64 -9.49
CA PRO A 82 -4.87 -2.54 -10.61
C PRO A 82 -5.24 -1.89 -11.95
N SER A 83 -4.48 -2.21 -12.99
CA SER A 83 -4.77 -1.80 -14.38
C SER A 83 -4.81 -3.03 -15.30
N PRO A 84 -5.80 -3.11 -16.20
CA PRO A 84 -5.95 -4.22 -17.13
C PRO A 84 -4.83 -4.31 -18.17
N LYS A 85 -4.08 -3.24 -18.43
CA LYS A 85 -3.01 -3.21 -19.45
C LYS A 85 -1.63 -3.55 -18.88
N VAL A 86 -1.44 -3.38 -17.58
CA VAL A 86 -0.12 -3.42 -16.94
C VAL A 86 0.00 -4.61 -15.98
N SER A 87 -1.10 -5.31 -15.66
CA SER A 87 -1.06 -6.44 -14.75
C SER A 87 -1.20 -7.81 -15.41
N ASP A 88 -0.37 -8.74 -14.94
CA ASP A 88 -0.39 -10.17 -15.30
C ASP A 88 -1.26 -11.02 -14.33
N THR A 89 -1.85 -10.42 -13.29
CA THR A 89 -2.55 -11.17 -12.23
C THR A 89 -4.07 -11.18 -12.44
N VAL A 90 -4.63 -12.36 -12.72
CA VAL A 90 -6.09 -12.53 -12.94
C VAL A 90 -6.96 -12.28 -11.70
N VAL A 91 -6.37 -12.35 -10.50
CA VAL A 91 -7.10 -12.20 -9.23
C VAL A 91 -7.06 -10.78 -8.64
N GLU A 92 -6.47 -9.80 -9.34
CA GLU A 92 -6.41 -8.42 -8.85
C GLU A 92 -7.76 -7.81 -8.51
N PRO A 93 -8.84 -8.00 -9.31
CA PRO A 93 -10.14 -7.42 -8.96
C PRO A 93 -10.66 -7.93 -7.62
N TYR A 94 -10.37 -9.20 -7.27
CA TYR A 94 -10.74 -9.79 -5.99
C TYR A 94 -9.93 -9.16 -4.84
N ASN A 95 -8.61 -9.07 -5.00
CA ASN A 95 -7.73 -8.48 -3.99
C ASN A 95 -8.07 -7.00 -3.75
N ALA A 96 -8.32 -6.24 -4.82
CA ALA A 96 -8.70 -4.84 -4.74
C ALA A 96 -10.05 -4.65 -4.05
N THR A 97 -11.08 -5.43 -4.42
CA THR A 97 -12.41 -5.33 -3.80
C THR A 97 -12.35 -5.59 -2.29
N LEU A 98 -11.65 -6.66 -1.87
CA LEU A 98 -11.50 -6.99 -0.45
C LEU A 98 -10.69 -5.92 0.29
N SER A 99 -9.67 -5.35 -0.36
CA SER A 99 -8.84 -4.33 0.26
C SER A 99 -9.56 -3.00 0.42
N VAL A 100 -10.31 -2.57 -0.60
CA VAL A 100 -11.09 -1.33 -0.55
C VAL A 100 -12.08 -1.36 0.60
N HIS A 101 -12.73 -2.50 0.85
CA HIS A 101 -13.63 -2.64 2.00
C HIS A 101 -12.95 -2.27 3.33
N GLN A 102 -11.73 -2.77 3.56
CA GLN A 102 -10.94 -2.45 4.75
C GLN A 102 -10.43 -1.01 4.76
N LEU A 103 -10.04 -0.46 3.61
CA LEU A 103 -9.56 0.91 3.49
C LEU A 103 -10.66 1.93 3.78
N VAL A 104 -11.89 1.69 3.33
CA VAL A 104 -13.04 2.59 3.56
C VAL A 104 -13.33 2.79 5.04
N GLU A 105 -13.08 1.77 5.87
CA GLU A 105 -13.35 1.83 7.30
C GLU A 105 -12.18 2.42 8.10
N ASN A 106 -10.94 2.21 7.64
CA ASN A 106 -9.75 2.45 8.44
C ASN A 106 -8.85 3.59 7.96
N ALA A 107 -8.91 3.99 6.68
CA ALA A 107 -8.09 5.08 6.14
C ALA A 107 -8.87 6.41 6.16
N ASP A 108 -8.22 7.50 6.58
CA ASP A 108 -8.82 8.84 6.52
C ASP A 108 -8.73 9.43 5.11
N GLU A 109 -7.62 9.16 4.43
CA GLU A 109 -7.36 9.63 3.07
C GLU A 109 -6.64 8.54 2.28
N CYS A 110 -7.05 8.37 1.02
CA CYS A 110 -6.49 7.38 0.12
C CYS A 110 -6.13 8.02 -1.23
N MET A 111 -4.83 8.12 -1.49
CA MET A 111 -4.27 8.55 -2.76
C MET A 111 -4.25 7.36 -3.71
N VAL A 112 -5.15 7.41 -4.70
CA VAL A 112 -5.31 6.39 -5.72
C VAL A 112 -4.28 6.61 -6.84
N LEU A 113 -3.37 5.66 -6.98
CA LEU A 113 -2.33 5.68 -8.01
C LEU A 113 -2.64 4.62 -9.07
N ASP A 114 -2.96 5.05 -10.29
CA ASP A 114 -3.21 4.16 -11.41
C ASP A 114 -1.97 4.04 -12.31
N ASN A 115 -1.41 2.83 -12.38
CA ASN A 115 -0.24 2.53 -13.22
C ASN A 115 -0.49 2.81 -14.71
N GLU A 116 -1.72 2.65 -15.20
CA GLU A 116 -2.04 2.97 -16.60
C GLU A 116 -1.94 4.45 -16.88
N ALA A 117 -2.53 5.27 -16.00
CA ALA A 117 -2.50 6.71 -16.11
C ALA A 117 -1.06 7.23 -15.97
N LEU A 118 -0.28 6.70 -15.03
CA LEU A 118 1.13 7.05 -14.86
C LEU A 118 1.95 6.67 -16.11
N TYR A 119 1.70 5.49 -16.67
CA TYR A 119 2.36 5.05 -17.91
C TYR A 119 2.01 5.98 -19.09
N ASP A 120 0.74 6.34 -19.24
CA ASP A 120 0.27 7.26 -20.27
C ASP A 120 0.91 8.65 -20.12
N ILE A 121 1.11 9.15 -18.90
CA ILE A 121 1.83 10.42 -18.63
C ILE A 121 3.30 10.30 -19.06
N CYS A 122 4.00 9.24 -18.66
CA CYS A 122 5.39 9.02 -19.03
C CYS A 122 5.57 8.91 -20.55
N PHE A 123 4.66 8.21 -21.23
CA PHE A 123 4.72 8.02 -22.68
C PHE A 123 4.34 9.30 -23.44
N ARG A 124 3.19 9.92 -23.12
CA ARG A 124 2.65 11.03 -23.90
C ARG A 124 3.27 12.38 -23.55
N THR A 125 3.52 12.63 -22.27
CA THR A 125 4.01 13.94 -21.79
C THR A 125 5.52 13.97 -21.70
N LEU A 126 6.13 12.98 -21.05
CA LEU A 126 7.59 12.92 -20.89
C LEU A 126 8.32 12.34 -22.12
N LYS A 127 7.56 11.86 -23.12
CA LYS A 127 8.07 11.33 -24.40
C LYS A 127 9.05 10.15 -24.23
N LEU A 128 8.87 9.36 -23.17
CA LEU A 128 9.63 8.14 -22.96
C LEU A 128 9.06 7.03 -23.84
N ALA A 129 9.89 6.45 -24.72
CA ALA A 129 9.44 5.42 -25.67
C ALA A 129 9.05 4.10 -24.99
N THR A 130 9.72 3.77 -23.88
CA THR A 130 9.47 2.56 -23.09
C THR A 130 9.54 2.89 -21.59
N PRO A 131 8.47 3.45 -21.00
CA PRO A 131 8.42 3.72 -19.56
C PRO A 131 8.68 2.46 -18.73
N THR A 132 9.50 2.58 -17.69
CA THR A 132 9.83 1.51 -16.75
C THR A 132 9.18 1.78 -15.38
N PHE A 133 9.11 0.77 -14.52
CA PHE A 133 8.65 0.98 -13.13
C PHE A 133 9.51 2.00 -12.37
N GLY A 134 10.78 2.18 -12.73
CA GLY A 134 11.62 3.24 -12.15
C GLY A 134 11.09 4.63 -12.47
N ASP A 135 10.64 4.86 -13.70
CA ASP A 135 10.08 6.15 -14.13
C ASP A 135 8.74 6.43 -13.44
N LEU A 136 7.88 5.41 -13.34
CA LEU A 136 6.60 5.52 -12.62
C LEU A 136 6.84 5.83 -11.14
N ASN A 137 7.76 5.11 -10.49
CA ASN A 137 8.09 5.33 -9.08
C ASN A 137 8.68 6.72 -8.83
N HIS A 138 9.44 7.28 -9.78
CA HIS A 138 9.93 8.65 -9.70
C HIS A 138 8.78 9.68 -9.75
N LEU A 139 7.77 9.45 -10.57
CA LEU A 139 6.58 10.31 -10.64
C LEU A 139 5.75 10.23 -9.36
N ILE A 140 5.57 9.02 -8.83
CA ILE A 140 4.88 8.78 -7.55
C ILE A 140 5.62 9.47 -6.40
N SER A 141 6.94 9.32 -6.30
CA SER A 141 7.73 9.92 -5.22
C SER A 141 7.69 11.45 -5.26
N ALA A 142 7.73 12.05 -6.45
CA ALA A 142 7.55 13.50 -6.61
C ALA A 142 6.16 13.97 -6.14
N THR A 143 5.12 13.16 -6.39
CA THR A 143 3.76 13.45 -5.92
C THR A 143 3.67 13.34 -4.40
N MET A 144 4.22 12.28 -3.81
CA MET A 144 4.27 12.10 -2.35
C MET A 144 4.99 13.27 -1.67
N SER A 145 6.13 13.68 -2.23
CA SER A 145 6.90 14.84 -1.73
C SER A 145 6.17 16.17 -1.84
N GLY A 146 5.15 16.29 -2.69
CA GLY A 146 4.34 17.50 -2.80
C GLY A 146 3.18 17.55 -1.79
N VAL A 147 2.79 16.39 -1.24
CA VAL A 147 1.70 16.26 -0.25
C VAL A 147 2.21 16.44 1.18
N THR A 148 3.42 15.95 1.46
CA THR A 148 4.09 16.05 2.77
C THR A 148 4.96 17.27 2.91
#